data_AF-A0A6L8IMP8-F1
#
_entry.id   AF-A0A6L8IMP8-F1
#
_cell.length_a   1.000
_cell.length_b   1.000
_cell.length_c   1.000
_cell.angle_alpha   90.00
_cell.angle_beta   90.00
_cell.angle_gamma   90.00
#
_symmetry.space_group_name_H-M   'P 1'
#
loop_
_entity.id
_entity.type
_entity.pdbx_description
1 polymer ?
#
loop_
_entity_poly.entity_id
_entity_poly.type
_entity_poly.pdbx_seq_one_letter_code
_entity_poly.pdbx_strand_id
1 'polypeptide(L)'
;MSAARTRRSATLRVLSGDAWRWAMYDWANSAFALIVMTSFVPLLLREHWSAGETSTEITFIWGSANSIAALLLALGAPLLGALADQGGRLRRMLAVCVVPGAICTVLLALPGAGQWTTGLSLFVLAWFGYSAANVFYDALLTEVAEPKQYDLVSAYGFALGYIGSAMLFTLCALVTVDPARFGLDSQVQAMQVSMLVVGAWWVLFSIPLLRGGRRATAAGRRPRLGAAWRQLGSTLREARSYPQLWLFLIAYFLYIDGVYTIIKMAVDFGAAINLPPSDLVFAILVTNYLGFPATLAFGFAGRRFGPRRCIYAALAVYCLVTFLASMASQVWHFYLLAAMIGLAQGGVQSLSRSMFARLAPPGKSTEMFGFYNMFGRFAAILGPILTGYTALVLDSQRLGVLAILVLLIAGFVLLTRVRETPAHG
;
A
#
# COMPACT_ATOMS: atom_id res chain seq x y z
N MET A 1 36.93 -7.87 40.88
CA MET A 1 37.31 -7.51 39.49
C MET A 1 36.57 -8.38 38.46
N SER A 2 35.26 -8.22 38.25
CA SER A 2 34.59 -8.70 37.01
C SER A 2 33.20 -8.07 36.82
N ALA A 3 33.10 -6.75 36.95
CA ALA A 3 31.85 -6.01 36.75
C ALA A 3 31.96 -4.96 35.62
N ALA A 4 32.99 -5.06 34.76
CA ALA A 4 33.37 -3.97 33.85
C ALA A 4 33.46 -4.36 32.37
N ARG A 5 32.80 -5.45 31.92
CA ARG A 5 32.95 -5.94 30.52
C ARG A 5 31.70 -6.06 29.64
N THR A 6 30.53 -5.56 30.08
CA THR A 6 29.29 -5.58 29.26
C THR A 6 28.81 -4.20 28.80
N ARG A 7 29.67 -3.18 28.80
CA ARG A 7 29.42 -1.90 28.11
C ARG A 7 30.32 -1.75 26.87
N ARG A 8 30.16 -2.63 25.88
CA ARG A 8 30.77 -2.45 24.54
C ARG A 8 29.83 -2.90 23.43
N SER A 9 28.94 -1.98 23.05
CA SER A 9 28.54 -1.60 21.68
C SER A 9 27.11 -1.04 21.72
N ALA A 10 26.93 0.09 22.38
CA ALA A 10 25.78 0.95 22.16
C ALA A 10 25.97 1.67 20.81
N THR A 11 26.10 0.90 19.72
CA THR A 11 25.82 1.44 18.40
C THR A 11 24.35 1.81 18.44
N LEU A 12 24.03 3.10 18.29
CA LEU A 12 22.69 3.64 18.16
C LEU A 12 21.97 2.93 17.00
N ARG A 13 21.44 1.74 17.24
CA ARG A 13 20.54 1.09 16.29
C ARG A 13 19.25 1.88 16.35
N VAL A 14 19.01 2.66 15.30
CA VAL A 14 17.81 3.47 15.11
C VAL A 14 16.54 2.60 15.18
N LEU A 15 16.66 1.30 14.88
CA LEU A 15 15.59 0.31 14.96
C LEU A 15 15.99 -0.90 15.81
N SER A 16 15.02 -1.46 16.55
CA SER A 16 15.16 -2.77 17.18
C SER A 16 15.30 -3.88 16.12
N GLY A 17 15.82 -5.04 16.49
CA GLY A 17 15.93 -6.19 15.58
C GLY A 17 14.57 -6.66 15.06
N ASP A 18 13.52 -6.55 15.87
CA ASP A 18 12.16 -6.94 15.49
C ASP A 18 11.49 -5.89 14.60
N ALA A 19 11.72 -4.60 14.85
CA ALA A 19 11.28 -3.52 13.97
C ALA A 19 11.95 -3.59 12.59
N TRP A 20 13.23 -3.95 12.51
CA TRP A 20 13.92 -4.19 11.24
C TRP A 20 13.31 -5.36 10.46
N ARG A 21 13.08 -6.49 11.13
CA ARG A 21 12.45 -7.67 10.51
C ARG A 21 11.04 -7.35 10.00
N TRP A 22 10.30 -6.54 10.73
CA TRP A 22 9.00 -6.03 10.31
C TRP A 22 9.13 -5.11 9.09
N ALA A 23 10.07 -4.17 9.09
CA ALA A 23 10.26 -3.27 7.95
C ALA A 23 10.70 -4.00 6.66
N MET A 24 11.43 -5.13 6.79
CA MET A 24 11.78 -5.99 5.64
C MET A 24 10.56 -6.61 4.94
N TYR A 25 9.41 -6.70 5.60
CA TYR A 25 8.20 -7.16 4.95
C TYR A 25 7.63 -6.13 3.97
N ASP A 26 7.73 -4.82 4.27
CA ASP A 26 7.34 -3.77 3.33
C ASP A 26 8.24 -3.80 2.06
N TRP A 27 9.54 -4.07 2.23
CA TRP A 27 10.47 -4.34 1.11
C TRP A 27 10.02 -5.54 0.24
N ALA A 28 9.43 -6.56 0.86
CA ALA A 28 8.94 -7.75 0.18
C ALA A 28 7.63 -7.48 -0.58
N ASN A 29 6.63 -6.92 0.11
CA ASN A 29 5.27 -6.81 -0.40
C ASN A 29 5.12 -5.67 -1.43
N SER A 30 5.92 -4.59 -1.33
CA SER A 30 5.71 -3.38 -2.14
C SER A 30 6.04 -3.64 -3.61
N ALA A 31 6.95 -4.58 -3.87
CA ALA A 31 7.25 -5.05 -5.20
C ALA A 31 6.01 -5.68 -5.89
N PHE A 32 5.16 -6.40 -5.14
CA PHE A 32 3.90 -6.91 -5.67
C PHE A 32 2.96 -5.76 -6.08
N ALA A 33 2.79 -4.76 -5.23
CA ALA A 33 1.93 -3.62 -5.55
C ALA A 33 2.41 -2.87 -6.81
N LEU A 34 3.71 -2.63 -6.93
CA LEU A 34 4.25 -1.89 -8.07
C LEU A 34 4.25 -2.73 -9.36
N ILE A 35 4.83 -3.93 -9.33
CA ILE A 35 5.01 -4.74 -10.54
C ILE A 35 3.70 -5.43 -10.93
N VAL A 36 3.02 -6.09 -10.00
CA VAL A 36 1.84 -6.91 -10.32
C VAL A 36 0.61 -6.03 -10.46
N MET A 37 0.27 -5.22 -9.45
CA MET A 37 -1.01 -4.50 -9.45
C MET A 37 -1.06 -3.32 -10.42
N THR A 38 0.06 -2.62 -10.63
CA THR A 38 0.03 -1.34 -11.37
C THR A 38 0.73 -1.37 -12.72
N SER A 39 1.66 -2.29 -12.96
CA SER A 39 2.51 -2.25 -14.17
C SER A 39 2.31 -3.45 -15.09
N PHE A 40 2.77 -4.64 -14.70
CA PHE A 40 2.95 -5.77 -15.63
C PHE A 40 1.68 -6.59 -15.85
N VAL A 41 0.81 -6.78 -14.86
CA VAL A 41 -0.45 -7.51 -15.09
C VAL A 41 -1.41 -6.76 -16.02
N PRO A 42 -1.63 -5.43 -15.88
CA PRO A 42 -2.41 -4.68 -16.87
C PRO A 42 -1.85 -4.83 -18.30
N LEU A 43 -0.53 -4.82 -18.45
CA LEU A 43 0.14 -5.02 -19.74
C LEU A 43 -0.01 -6.45 -20.25
N LEU A 44 0.19 -7.48 -19.41
CA LEU A 44 -0.02 -8.88 -19.78
C LEU A 44 -1.47 -9.16 -20.17
N LEU A 45 -2.42 -8.54 -19.48
CA LEU A 45 -3.84 -8.62 -19.85
C LEU A 45 -4.05 -8.06 -21.25
N ARG A 46 -3.57 -6.83 -21.51
CA ARG A 46 -3.78 -6.12 -22.77
C ARG A 46 -3.07 -6.77 -23.95
N GLU A 47 -1.80 -7.13 -23.79
CA GLU A 47 -0.91 -7.55 -24.87
C GLU A 47 -0.92 -9.07 -25.09
N HIS A 48 -1.43 -9.87 -24.13
CA HIS A 48 -1.37 -11.33 -24.22
C HIS A 48 -2.68 -12.03 -23.84
N TRP A 49 -3.16 -11.88 -22.61
CA TRP A 49 -4.25 -12.72 -22.12
C TRP A 49 -5.60 -12.44 -22.77
N SER A 50 -5.83 -11.22 -23.24
CA SER A 50 -7.05 -10.79 -23.93
C SER A 50 -6.87 -10.74 -25.45
N ALA A 51 -6.02 -11.60 -26.00
CA ALA A 51 -5.88 -11.73 -27.45
C ALA A 51 -7.24 -11.99 -28.12
N GLY A 52 -7.63 -11.10 -29.05
CA GLY A 52 -8.91 -11.16 -29.75
C GLY A 52 -10.02 -10.28 -29.16
N GLU A 53 -9.81 -9.68 -27.98
CA GLU A 53 -10.75 -8.75 -27.37
C GLU A 53 -10.51 -7.30 -27.84
N THR A 54 -11.55 -6.48 -27.86
CA THR A 54 -11.45 -5.05 -28.15
C THR A 54 -10.85 -4.28 -26.97
N SER A 55 -10.33 -3.07 -27.22
CA SER A 55 -9.80 -2.22 -26.14
C SER A 55 -10.85 -1.90 -25.07
N THR A 56 -12.12 -1.72 -25.47
CA THR A 56 -13.23 -1.47 -24.55
C THR A 56 -13.53 -2.69 -23.66
N GLU A 57 -13.51 -3.89 -24.23
CA GLU A 57 -13.67 -5.15 -23.48
C GLU A 57 -12.54 -5.35 -22.48
N ILE A 58 -11.28 -5.10 -22.88
CA ILE A 58 -10.12 -5.19 -21.99
C ILE A 58 -10.26 -4.24 -20.78
N THR A 59 -10.69 -2.99 -21.02
CA THR A 59 -10.96 -2.03 -19.94
C THR A 59 -12.05 -2.52 -18.99
N PHE A 60 -13.15 -3.07 -19.52
CA PHE A 60 -14.23 -3.62 -18.71
C PHE A 60 -13.78 -4.84 -17.89
N ILE A 61 -13.05 -5.76 -18.51
CA ILE A 61 -12.49 -6.97 -17.90
C ILE A 61 -11.54 -6.58 -16.74
N TRP A 62 -10.62 -5.64 -16.98
CA TRP A 62 -9.70 -5.14 -15.96
C TRP A 62 -10.42 -4.47 -14.79
N GLY A 63 -11.40 -3.61 -15.09
CA GLY A 63 -12.22 -2.94 -14.09
C GLY A 63 -13.02 -3.93 -13.23
N SER A 64 -13.57 -4.98 -13.85
CA SER A 64 -14.32 -6.04 -13.18
C SER A 64 -13.44 -6.82 -12.20
N ALA A 65 -12.25 -7.25 -12.62
CA ALA A 65 -11.31 -7.93 -11.75
C ALA A 65 -10.87 -7.08 -10.55
N ASN A 66 -10.61 -5.78 -10.77
CA ASN A 66 -10.30 -4.84 -9.69
C ASN A 66 -11.45 -4.70 -8.69
N SER A 67 -12.68 -4.63 -9.19
CA SER A 67 -13.88 -4.47 -8.36
C SER A 67 -14.16 -5.72 -7.52
N ILE A 68 -14.01 -6.91 -8.11
CA ILE A 68 -14.16 -8.18 -7.39
C ILE A 68 -13.09 -8.30 -6.29
N ALA A 69 -11.82 -8.03 -6.61
CA ALA A 69 -10.74 -8.07 -5.62
C ALA A 69 -10.97 -7.08 -4.47
N ALA A 70 -11.37 -5.85 -4.80
CA ALA A 70 -11.69 -4.84 -3.80
C ALA A 70 -12.88 -5.25 -2.91
N LEU A 71 -13.93 -5.85 -3.47
CA LEU A 71 -15.09 -6.34 -2.71
C LEU A 71 -14.74 -7.50 -1.78
N LEU A 72 -14.01 -8.50 -2.28
CA LEU A 72 -13.55 -9.63 -1.47
C LEU A 72 -12.70 -9.15 -0.29
N LEU A 73 -11.83 -8.18 -0.53
CA LEU A 73 -11.00 -7.59 0.52
C LEU A 73 -11.83 -6.78 1.51
N ALA A 74 -12.74 -5.94 1.02
CA ALA A 74 -13.60 -5.12 1.88
C ALA A 74 -14.42 -5.97 2.85
N LEU A 75 -14.97 -7.09 2.38
CA LEU A 75 -15.74 -8.01 3.21
C LEU A 75 -14.83 -8.89 4.09
N GLY A 76 -13.66 -9.27 3.59
CA GLY A 76 -12.73 -10.17 4.27
C GLY A 76 -11.89 -9.50 5.37
N ALA A 77 -11.45 -8.26 5.17
CA ALA A 77 -10.46 -7.59 6.05
C ALA A 77 -10.94 -7.47 7.52
N PRO A 78 -12.18 -7.04 7.83
CA PRO A 78 -12.65 -6.99 9.21
C PRO A 78 -12.73 -8.38 9.85
N LEU A 79 -13.23 -9.37 9.10
CA LEU A 79 -13.35 -10.75 9.58
C LEU A 79 -11.99 -11.37 9.89
N LEU A 80 -11.01 -11.17 9.01
CA LEU A 80 -9.63 -11.60 9.21
C LEU A 80 -9.01 -10.94 10.44
N GLY A 81 -9.23 -9.64 10.65
CA GLY A 81 -8.80 -8.92 11.84
C GLY A 81 -9.39 -9.48 13.14
N ALA A 82 -10.71 -9.71 13.17
CA ALA A 82 -11.38 -10.29 14.34
C ALA A 82 -10.93 -11.73 14.64
N LEU A 83 -10.67 -12.55 13.62
CA LEU A 83 -10.11 -13.90 13.78
C LEU A 83 -8.70 -13.86 14.40
N ALA A 84 -7.90 -12.84 14.07
CA ALA A 84 -6.56 -12.69 14.59
C ALA A 84 -6.51 -12.30 16.06
N ASP A 85 -7.40 -11.41 16.50
CA ASP A 85 -7.48 -11.00 17.91
C ASP A 85 -7.84 -12.17 18.83
N GLN A 86 -8.57 -13.18 18.34
CA GLN A 86 -8.86 -14.42 19.10
C GLN A 86 -7.66 -15.38 19.17
N GLY A 87 -6.90 -15.44 18.07
CA GLY A 87 -5.90 -16.49 17.84
C GLY A 87 -4.50 -16.15 18.34
N GLY A 88 -4.20 -14.87 18.60
CA GLY A 88 -2.91 -14.37 19.12
C GLY A 88 -1.69 -14.73 18.28
N ARG A 89 -1.89 -15.08 16.99
CA ARG A 89 -0.88 -15.68 16.12
C ARG A 89 -0.74 -14.92 14.79
N LEU A 90 -0.59 -13.60 14.87
CA LEU A 90 -0.49 -12.70 13.72
C LEU A 90 0.52 -13.17 12.67
N ARG A 91 1.73 -13.55 13.07
CA ARG A 91 2.75 -14.02 12.13
C ARG A 91 2.38 -15.31 11.40
N ARG A 92 1.67 -16.24 12.07
CA ARG A 92 1.20 -17.47 11.41
C ARG A 92 0.08 -17.15 10.42
N MET A 93 -0.83 -16.25 10.78
CA MET A 93 -1.91 -15.83 9.88
C MET A 93 -1.36 -15.07 8.67
N LEU A 94 -0.38 -14.21 8.88
CA LEU A 94 0.38 -13.57 7.82
C LEU A 94 1.01 -14.61 6.88
N ALA A 95 1.67 -15.65 7.42
CA ALA A 95 2.25 -16.72 6.58
C ALA A 95 1.19 -17.46 5.75
N VAL A 96 0.01 -17.73 6.31
CA VAL A 96 -1.11 -18.38 5.63
C VAL A 96 -1.68 -17.51 4.50
N CYS A 97 -1.48 -16.19 4.53
CA CYS A 97 -1.87 -15.30 3.44
C CYS A 97 -0.73 -15.09 2.42
N VAL A 98 0.51 -14.94 2.88
CA VAL A 98 1.68 -14.72 2.02
C VAL A 98 1.95 -15.92 1.12
N VAL A 99 1.92 -17.15 1.64
CA VAL A 99 2.30 -18.33 0.86
C VAL A 99 1.35 -18.57 -0.31
N PRO A 100 0.02 -18.67 -0.14
CA PRO A 100 -0.89 -18.81 -1.27
C PRO A 100 -0.89 -17.59 -2.18
N GLY A 101 -0.78 -16.38 -1.64
CA GLY A 101 -0.69 -15.16 -2.43
C GLY A 101 0.52 -15.17 -3.35
N ALA A 102 1.70 -15.51 -2.83
CA ALA A 102 2.93 -15.60 -3.62
C ALA A 102 2.90 -16.75 -4.62
N ILE A 103 2.30 -17.90 -4.29
CA ILE A 103 2.07 -18.99 -5.24
C ILE A 103 1.20 -18.49 -6.39
N CYS A 104 0.09 -17.80 -6.11
CA CYS A 104 -0.75 -17.22 -7.15
C CYS A 104 0.03 -16.22 -8.00
N THR A 105 0.90 -15.39 -7.39
CA THR A 105 1.79 -14.49 -8.12
C THR A 105 2.72 -15.24 -9.06
N VAL A 106 3.36 -16.34 -8.63
CA VAL A 106 4.19 -17.18 -9.49
C VAL A 106 3.37 -17.78 -10.64
N LEU A 107 2.15 -18.24 -10.35
CA LEU A 107 1.26 -18.83 -11.35
C LEU A 107 0.76 -17.81 -12.38
N LEU A 108 0.84 -16.51 -12.13
CA LEU A 108 0.54 -15.47 -13.14
C LEU A 108 1.47 -15.52 -14.36
N ALA A 109 2.58 -16.26 -14.29
CA ALA A 109 3.44 -16.50 -15.44
C ALA A 109 2.83 -17.47 -16.48
N LEU A 110 1.83 -18.28 -16.09
CA LEU A 110 1.32 -19.40 -16.87
C LEU A 110 0.20 -19.09 -17.88
N PRO A 111 -0.72 -18.11 -17.67
CA PRO A 111 -1.83 -17.89 -18.60
C PRO A 111 -1.31 -17.52 -19.99
N GLY A 112 -1.77 -18.28 -20.99
CA GLY A 112 -1.45 -18.06 -22.39
C GLY A 112 -2.38 -17.06 -23.08
N ALA A 113 -2.21 -16.92 -24.39
CA ALA A 113 -3.05 -16.05 -25.20
C ALA A 113 -4.54 -16.43 -25.10
N GLY A 114 -5.41 -15.44 -24.90
CA GLY A 114 -6.86 -15.63 -24.75
C GLY A 114 -7.32 -16.17 -23.38
N GLN A 115 -6.41 -16.45 -22.45
CA GLN A 115 -6.72 -17.02 -21.13
C GLN A 115 -6.89 -15.96 -20.02
N TRP A 116 -7.52 -14.83 -20.33
CA TRP A 116 -7.71 -13.73 -19.38
C TRP A 116 -8.48 -14.13 -18.11
N THR A 117 -9.41 -15.08 -18.21
CA THR A 117 -10.17 -15.58 -17.05
C THR A 117 -9.25 -16.24 -16.01
N THR A 118 -8.33 -17.10 -16.46
CA THR A 118 -7.32 -17.75 -15.60
C THR A 118 -6.37 -16.72 -15.00
N GLY A 119 -5.84 -15.81 -15.83
CA GLY A 119 -4.91 -14.78 -15.36
C GLY A 119 -5.53 -13.85 -14.32
N LEU A 120 -6.77 -13.41 -14.53
CA LEU A 120 -7.46 -12.54 -13.57
C LEU A 120 -7.93 -13.26 -12.32
N SER A 121 -8.31 -14.54 -12.41
CA SER A 121 -8.64 -15.34 -11.23
C SER A 121 -7.43 -15.47 -10.31
N LEU A 122 -6.25 -15.77 -10.86
CA LEU A 122 -4.99 -15.81 -10.13
C LEU A 122 -4.62 -14.43 -9.56
N PHE A 123 -4.83 -13.36 -10.33
CA PHE A 123 -4.54 -11.99 -9.90
C PHE A 123 -5.40 -11.59 -8.70
N VAL A 124 -6.70 -11.87 -8.75
CA VAL A 124 -7.64 -11.60 -7.66
C VAL A 124 -7.24 -12.37 -6.39
N LEU A 125 -6.85 -13.64 -6.52
CA LEU A 125 -6.40 -14.45 -5.38
C LEU A 125 -5.07 -13.94 -4.81
N ALA A 126 -4.11 -13.57 -5.66
CA ALA A 126 -2.83 -13.01 -5.25
C ALA A 126 -3.02 -11.67 -4.51
N TRP A 127 -3.88 -10.79 -5.05
CA TRP A 127 -4.21 -9.51 -4.43
C TRP A 127 -4.96 -9.68 -3.10
N PHE A 128 -5.88 -10.66 -3.01
CA PHE A 128 -6.51 -10.99 -1.74
C PHE A 128 -5.47 -11.44 -0.70
N GLY A 129 -4.55 -12.35 -1.07
CA GLY A 129 -3.45 -12.79 -0.21
C GLY A 129 -2.56 -11.64 0.26
N TYR A 130 -2.16 -10.74 -0.65
CA TYR A 130 -1.38 -9.55 -0.35
C TYR A 130 -2.09 -8.64 0.66
N SER A 131 -3.37 -8.38 0.39
CA SER A 131 -4.14 -7.44 1.20
C SER A 131 -4.51 -8.02 2.58
N ALA A 132 -4.86 -9.30 2.63
CA ALA A 132 -5.08 -10.02 3.88
C ALA A 132 -3.82 -10.06 4.75
N ALA A 133 -2.65 -10.29 4.13
CA ALA A 133 -1.38 -10.26 4.85
C ALA A 133 -1.07 -8.87 5.41
N ASN A 134 -1.42 -7.80 4.68
CA ASN A 134 -1.23 -6.42 5.14
C ASN A 134 -2.05 -6.06 6.39
N VAL A 135 -3.25 -6.62 6.54
CA VAL A 135 -4.04 -6.44 7.78
C VAL A 135 -3.25 -6.91 9.01
N PHE A 136 -2.64 -8.09 8.94
CA PHE A 136 -1.84 -8.64 10.04
C PHE A 136 -0.49 -7.92 10.18
N TYR A 137 0.10 -7.53 9.06
CA TYR A 137 1.36 -6.81 9.02
C TYR A 137 1.26 -5.44 9.72
N ASP A 138 0.25 -4.64 9.39
CA ASP A 138 0.07 -3.32 10.00
C ASP A 138 -0.20 -3.44 11.50
N ALA A 139 -0.98 -4.45 11.91
CA ALA A 139 -1.25 -4.72 13.33
C ALA A 139 0.02 -5.10 14.12
N LEU A 140 0.95 -5.83 13.50
CA LEU A 140 2.23 -6.20 14.12
C LEU A 140 3.08 -4.98 14.50
N LEU A 141 2.83 -3.78 13.94
CA LEU A 141 3.49 -2.54 14.37
C LEU A 141 3.36 -2.34 15.89
N THR A 142 2.21 -2.68 16.46
CA THR A 142 1.94 -2.54 17.89
C THR A 142 2.67 -3.57 18.76
N GLU A 143 3.17 -4.67 18.17
CA GLU A 143 3.98 -5.68 18.87
C GLU A 143 5.49 -5.45 18.74
N VAL A 144 5.96 -4.84 17.64
CA VAL A 144 7.40 -4.70 17.34
C VAL A 144 8.01 -3.37 17.76
N ALA A 145 7.17 -2.40 18.13
CA ALA A 145 7.57 -1.05 18.46
C ALA A 145 6.80 -0.51 19.66
N GLU A 146 7.42 0.41 20.41
CA GLU A 146 6.73 1.17 21.44
C GLU A 146 5.97 2.36 20.81
N PRO A 147 4.92 2.89 21.46
CA PRO A 147 4.15 4.03 20.92
C PRO A 147 4.98 5.26 20.55
N LYS A 148 6.07 5.51 21.28
CA LYS A 148 7.02 6.62 21.00
C LYS A 148 7.83 6.41 19.70
N GLN A 149 7.86 5.19 19.17
CA GLN A 149 8.63 4.79 18.00
C GLN A 149 7.77 4.48 16.77
N TYR A 150 6.44 4.46 16.87
CA TYR A 150 5.55 4.09 15.76
C TYR A 150 5.81 4.88 14.48
N ASP A 151 6.02 6.19 14.57
CA ASP A 151 6.25 7.05 13.39
C ASP A 151 7.53 6.65 12.67
N LEU A 152 8.60 6.41 13.43
CA LEU A 152 9.90 6.06 12.87
C LEU A 152 9.86 4.65 12.28
N VAL A 153 9.35 3.67 13.02
CA VAL A 153 9.27 2.27 12.56
C VAL A 153 8.38 2.16 11.32
N SER A 154 7.21 2.81 11.34
CA SER A 154 6.29 2.85 10.19
C SER A 154 6.94 3.50 8.97
N ALA A 155 7.67 4.60 9.15
CA ALA A 155 8.39 5.27 8.07
C ALA A 155 9.51 4.41 7.50
N TYR A 156 10.26 3.69 8.33
CA TYR A 156 11.26 2.74 7.85
C TYR A 156 10.65 1.60 7.03
N GLY A 157 9.47 1.09 7.42
CA GLY A 157 8.71 0.13 6.63
C GLY A 157 8.44 0.67 5.23
N PHE A 158 7.69 1.77 5.12
CA PHE A 158 7.37 2.37 3.83
C PHE A 158 8.60 2.75 3.01
N ALA A 159 9.64 3.32 3.65
CA ALA A 159 10.88 3.67 2.97
C ALA A 159 11.52 2.44 2.32
N LEU A 160 11.67 1.34 3.06
CA LEU A 160 12.18 0.08 2.53
C LEU A 160 11.27 -0.50 1.45
N GLY A 161 9.95 -0.33 1.55
CA GLY A 161 9.01 -0.65 0.50
C GLY A 161 9.26 0.12 -0.80
N TYR A 162 9.50 1.43 -0.72
CA TYR A 162 9.82 2.27 -1.89
C TYR A 162 11.10 1.83 -2.59
N ILE A 163 12.21 1.69 -1.85
CA ILE A 163 13.47 1.31 -2.47
C ILE A 163 13.46 -0.15 -2.95
N GLY A 164 12.81 -1.06 -2.22
CA GLY A 164 12.71 -2.48 -2.60
C GLY A 164 11.88 -2.69 -3.86
N SER A 165 10.72 -2.03 -3.94
CA SER A 165 9.88 -2.06 -5.13
C SER A 165 10.54 -1.37 -6.32
N ALA A 166 11.16 -0.20 -6.15
CA ALA A 166 11.89 0.48 -7.22
C ALA A 166 13.03 -0.38 -7.78
N MET A 167 13.81 -1.00 -6.90
CA MET A 167 14.95 -1.83 -7.29
C MET A 167 14.49 -3.05 -8.08
N LEU A 168 13.48 -3.78 -7.60
CA LEU A 168 12.98 -4.95 -8.32
C LEU A 168 12.29 -4.56 -9.62
N PHE A 169 11.49 -3.50 -9.61
CA PHE A 169 10.82 -3.01 -10.83
C PHE A 169 11.84 -2.56 -11.88
N THR A 170 12.93 -1.88 -11.48
CA THR A 170 14.02 -1.52 -12.39
C THR A 170 14.65 -2.77 -13.01
N LEU A 171 14.93 -3.81 -12.22
CA LEU A 171 15.50 -5.06 -12.74
C LEU A 171 14.55 -5.73 -13.75
N CYS A 172 13.27 -5.85 -13.40
CA CYS A 172 12.25 -6.43 -14.27
C CYS A 172 12.04 -5.61 -15.55
N ALA A 173 12.05 -4.27 -15.44
CA ALA A 173 11.94 -3.37 -16.59
C ALA A 173 13.14 -3.50 -17.53
N LEU A 174 14.36 -3.60 -17.00
CA LEU A 174 15.57 -3.80 -17.83
C LEU A 174 15.51 -5.12 -18.62
N VAL A 175 15.04 -6.20 -18.00
CA VAL A 175 14.85 -7.49 -18.69
C VAL A 175 13.74 -7.38 -19.74
N THR A 176 12.71 -6.57 -19.50
CA THR A 176 11.58 -6.39 -20.42
C THR A 176 11.95 -5.50 -21.62
N VAL A 177 12.82 -4.51 -21.44
CA VAL A 177 13.27 -3.61 -22.54
C VAL A 177 14.18 -4.35 -23.53
N ASP A 178 15.04 -5.24 -23.06
CA ASP A 178 15.95 -6.03 -23.90
C ASP A 178 15.90 -7.53 -23.54
N PRO A 179 14.81 -8.24 -23.88
CA PRO A 179 14.63 -9.66 -23.51
C PRO A 179 15.69 -10.58 -24.12
N ALA A 180 16.14 -10.28 -25.35
CA ALA A 180 17.09 -11.10 -26.09
C ALA A 180 18.44 -11.24 -25.37
N ARG A 181 18.91 -10.17 -24.72
CA ARG A 181 20.13 -10.19 -23.89
C ARG A 181 20.07 -11.17 -22.73
N PHE A 182 18.87 -11.49 -22.26
CA PHE A 182 18.63 -12.44 -21.17
C PHE A 182 18.17 -13.82 -21.68
N GLY A 183 18.26 -14.08 -22.98
CA GLY A 183 17.85 -15.35 -23.59
C GLY A 183 16.33 -15.55 -23.62
N LEU A 184 15.57 -14.46 -23.66
CA LEU A 184 14.11 -14.47 -23.74
C LEU A 184 13.65 -14.02 -25.14
N ASP A 185 12.60 -14.66 -25.63
CA ASP A 185 12.07 -14.51 -26.99
C ASP A 185 11.18 -13.28 -27.16
N SER A 186 10.60 -12.76 -26.06
CA SER A 186 9.66 -11.63 -26.14
C SER A 186 9.55 -10.83 -24.83
N GLN A 187 8.99 -9.61 -24.94
CA GLN A 187 8.66 -8.79 -23.78
C GLN A 187 7.61 -9.46 -22.87
N VAL A 188 6.65 -10.19 -23.45
CA VAL A 188 5.64 -10.95 -22.70
C VAL A 188 6.32 -12.03 -21.85
N GLN A 189 7.28 -12.76 -22.42
CA GLN A 189 8.03 -13.78 -21.69
C GLN A 189 8.86 -13.14 -20.54
N ALA A 190 9.46 -11.97 -20.76
CA ALA A 190 10.14 -11.21 -19.71
C ALA A 190 9.20 -10.80 -18.56
N MET A 191 7.98 -10.37 -18.87
CA MET A 191 6.96 -10.05 -17.86
C MET A 191 6.50 -11.31 -17.11
N GLN A 192 6.33 -12.44 -17.80
CA GLN A 192 6.00 -13.74 -17.18
C GLN A 192 7.11 -14.21 -16.22
N VAL A 193 8.38 -14.15 -16.65
CA VAL A 193 9.53 -14.46 -15.78
C VAL A 193 9.55 -13.53 -14.56
N SER A 194 9.22 -12.25 -14.75
CA SER A 194 9.13 -11.29 -13.65
C SER A 194 8.10 -11.69 -12.59
N MET A 195 6.98 -12.33 -12.97
CA MET A 195 6.00 -12.85 -11.99
C MET A 195 6.62 -13.91 -11.06
N LEU A 196 7.48 -14.79 -11.61
CA LEU A 196 8.22 -15.78 -10.82
C LEU A 196 9.14 -15.10 -9.81
N VAL A 197 9.89 -14.08 -10.27
CA VAL A 197 10.84 -13.33 -9.44
C VAL A 197 10.10 -12.57 -8.34
N VAL A 198 8.98 -11.92 -8.64
CA VAL A 198 8.17 -11.19 -7.65
C VAL A 198 7.60 -12.13 -6.59
N GLY A 199 7.06 -13.28 -7.00
CA GLY A 199 6.55 -14.29 -6.05
C GLY A 199 7.65 -14.81 -5.13
N ALA A 200 8.83 -15.14 -5.68
CA ALA A 200 9.99 -15.57 -4.91
C ALA A 200 10.51 -14.47 -3.97
N TRP A 201 10.60 -13.23 -4.46
CA TRP A 201 10.99 -12.05 -3.70
C TRP A 201 10.10 -11.85 -2.48
N TRP A 202 8.79 -11.91 -2.69
CA TRP A 202 7.83 -11.70 -1.62
C TRP A 202 7.97 -12.75 -0.51
N VAL A 203 8.15 -14.03 -0.85
CA VAL A 203 8.39 -15.10 0.15
C VAL A 203 9.74 -14.90 0.84
N LEU A 204 10.82 -14.73 0.07
CA LEU A 204 12.19 -14.65 0.58
C LEU A 204 12.33 -13.55 1.64
N PHE A 205 11.85 -12.34 1.33
CA PHE A 205 11.95 -11.19 2.22
C PHE A 205 10.85 -11.16 3.30
N SER A 206 9.86 -12.06 3.24
CA SER A 206 8.94 -12.31 4.36
C SER A 206 9.55 -13.19 5.47
N ILE A 207 10.56 -14.00 5.16
CA ILE A 207 11.18 -14.94 6.11
C ILE A 207 11.69 -14.27 7.41
N PRO A 208 12.37 -13.11 7.38
CA PRO A 208 12.86 -12.46 8.59
C PRO A 208 11.76 -12.13 9.59
N LEU A 209 10.61 -11.64 9.11
CA LEU A 209 9.43 -11.36 9.94
C LEU A 209 8.81 -12.64 10.48
N LEU A 210 8.68 -13.68 9.64
CA LEU A 210 8.03 -14.93 10.02
C LEU A 210 8.83 -15.75 11.05
N ARG A 211 10.17 -15.69 10.99
CA ARG A 211 11.05 -16.45 11.89
C ARG A 211 11.46 -15.67 13.14
N GLY A 212 11.51 -14.34 13.08
CA GLY A 212 12.03 -13.52 14.15
C GLY A 212 10.96 -12.87 15.02
N GLY A 213 11.35 -12.49 16.24
CA GLY A 213 10.59 -11.70 17.23
C GLY A 213 9.94 -12.51 18.35
N ARG A 214 9.64 -11.85 19.48
CA ARG A 214 8.95 -12.49 20.60
C ARG A 214 7.62 -13.10 20.13
N ARG A 215 7.36 -14.36 20.48
CA ARG A 215 6.04 -14.98 20.27
C ARG A 215 5.11 -14.38 21.31
N ALA A 216 3.93 -13.92 20.89
CA ALA A 216 2.87 -13.58 21.82
C ALA A 216 2.62 -14.79 22.74
N THR A 217 2.66 -14.56 24.05
CA THR A 217 2.46 -15.58 25.09
C THR A 217 1.00 -16.03 25.22
N ALA A 218 0.10 -15.48 24.40
CA ALA A 218 -1.30 -15.82 24.44
C ALA A 218 -1.53 -17.25 23.91
N ALA A 219 -1.91 -18.15 24.82
CA ALA A 219 -2.54 -19.42 24.52
C ALA A 219 -3.92 -19.16 23.88
N GLY A 220 -3.93 -18.69 22.62
CA GLY A 220 -5.15 -18.37 21.90
C GLY A 220 -5.95 -19.64 21.61
N ARG A 221 -7.20 -19.68 22.10
CA ARG A 221 -8.23 -20.65 21.70
C ARG A 221 -8.29 -20.72 20.17
N ARG A 222 -8.69 -21.88 19.61
CA ARG A 222 -8.90 -21.99 18.16
C ARG A 222 -9.88 -20.89 17.72
N PRO A 223 -9.52 -20.05 16.72
CA PRO A 223 -10.39 -18.98 16.28
C PRO A 223 -11.70 -19.57 15.77
N ARG A 224 -12.83 -18.96 16.16
CA ARG A 224 -14.17 -19.43 15.79
C ARG A 224 -14.84 -18.37 14.94
N LEU A 225 -15.21 -18.72 13.70
CA LEU A 225 -15.90 -17.83 12.76
C LEU A 225 -17.16 -17.19 13.38
N GLY A 226 -18.01 -17.97 14.05
CA GLY A 226 -19.22 -17.44 14.70
C GLY A 226 -18.96 -16.52 15.91
N ALA A 227 -17.77 -16.58 16.51
CA ALA A 227 -17.35 -15.61 17.52
C ALA A 227 -16.80 -14.33 16.87
N ALA A 228 -16.08 -14.45 15.75
CA ALA A 228 -15.56 -13.31 14.99
C ALA A 228 -16.68 -12.41 14.45
N TRP A 229 -17.77 -12.99 13.93
CA TRP A 229 -18.93 -12.22 13.49
C TRP A 229 -19.63 -11.45 14.63
N ARG A 230 -19.77 -12.09 15.81
CA ARG A 230 -20.32 -11.40 17.00
C ARG A 230 -19.40 -10.30 17.49
N GLN A 231 -18.09 -10.56 17.48
CA GLN A 231 -17.06 -9.59 17.86
C GLN A 231 -17.11 -8.36 16.94
N LEU A 232 -17.17 -8.55 15.62
CA LEU A 232 -17.34 -7.46 14.64
C LEU A 232 -18.55 -6.58 14.95
N GLY A 233 -19.71 -7.19 15.23
CA GLY A 233 -20.91 -6.45 15.60
C GLY A 233 -20.74 -5.65 16.90
N SER A 234 -20.08 -6.23 17.91
CA SER A 234 -19.79 -5.54 19.17
C SER A 234 -18.78 -4.41 18.99
N THR A 235 -17.76 -4.63 18.17
CA THR A 235 -16.68 -3.68 17.92
C THR A 235 -17.15 -2.52 17.06
N LEU A 236 -18.05 -2.71 16.09
CA LEU A 236 -18.68 -1.59 15.38
C LEU A 236 -19.50 -0.70 16.34
N ARG A 237 -20.19 -1.32 17.30
CA ARG A 237 -20.97 -0.60 18.30
C ARG A 237 -20.07 0.15 19.29
N GLU A 238 -18.98 -0.49 19.71
CA GLU A 238 -18.02 0.07 20.67
C GLU A 238 -17.07 1.06 20.01
N ALA A 239 -16.67 0.86 18.76
CA ALA A 239 -15.87 1.82 18.01
C ALA A 239 -16.57 3.19 18.06
N ARG A 240 -17.91 3.24 17.98
CA ARG A 240 -18.69 4.49 18.04
C ARG A 240 -18.52 5.24 19.35
N SER A 241 -18.05 4.61 20.43
CA SER A 241 -17.68 5.28 21.68
C SER A 241 -16.32 5.98 21.62
N TYR A 242 -15.52 5.75 20.56
CA TYR A 242 -14.24 6.43 20.29
C TYR A 242 -14.39 7.47 19.16
N PRO A 243 -14.95 8.67 19.45
CA PRO A 243 -15.27 9.66 18.43
C PRO A 243 -14.04 10.14 17.65
N GLN A 244 -12.87 10.21 18.31
CA GLN A 244 -11.61 10.64 17.67
C GLN A 244 -11.10 9.61 16.66
N LEU A 245 -11.26 8.31 16.94
CA LEU A 245 -10.86 7.24 16.02
C LEU A 245 -11.73 7.24 14.76
N TRP A 246 -13.05 7.36 14.92
CA TRP A 246 -13.96 7.46 13.77
C TRP A 246 -13.73 8.71 12.94
N LEU A 247 -13.55 9.85 13.59
CA LEU A 247 -13.27 11.10 12.90
C LEU A 247 -11.96 11.01 12.10
N PHE A 248 -10.93 10.36 12.67
CA PHE A 248 -9.70 10.06 11.95
C PHE A 248 -9.95 9.12 10.77
N LEU A 249 -10.72 8.04 10.93
CA LEU A 249 -11.03 7.11 9.83
C LEU A 249 -11.78 7.79 8.67
N ILE A 250 -12.72 8.70 8.96
CA ILE A 250 -13.43 9.46 7.93
C ILE A 250 -12.49 10.45 7.24
N ALA A 251 -11.67 11.17 8.01
CA ALA A 251 -10.66 12.06 7.44
C ALA A 251 -9.68 11.28 6.54
N TYR A 252 -9.16 10.15 7.06
CA TYR A 252 -8.28 9.22 6.35
C TYR A 252 -8.91 8.72 5.07
N PHE A 253 -10.16 8.26 5.12
CA PHE A 253 -10.91 7.81 3.96
C PHE A 253 -10.93 8.86 2.84
N LEU A 254 -11.18 10.14 3.15
CA LEU A 254 -11.22 11.20 2.14
C LEU A 254 -9.83 11.51 1.56
N TYR A 255 -8.83 11.76 2.41
CA TYR A 255 -7.53 12.18 1.89
C TYR A 255 -6.73 11.03 1.28
N ILE A 256 -6.86 9.79 1.80
CA ILE A 256 -6.15 8.64 1.24
C ILE A 256 -6.72 8.23 -0.11
N ASP A 257 -8.02 8.40 -0.31
CA ASP A 257 -8.65 8.25 -1.62
C ASP A 257 -8.04 9.23 -2.62
N GLY A 258 -7.98 10.52 -2.26
CA GLY A 258 -7.37 11.53 -3.12
C GLY A 258 -5.93 11.19 -3.49
N VAL A 259 -5.13 10.75 -2.51
CA VAL A 259 -3.75 10.29 -2.72
C VAL A 259 -3.70 9.08 -3.67
N TYR A 260 -4.46 8.01 -3.40
CA TYR A 260 -4.45 6.81 -4.24
C TYR A 260 -4.99 7.06 -5.64
N THR A 261 -5.97 7.96 -5.80
CA THR A 261 -6.52 8.34 -7.09
C THR A 261 -5.49 9.05 -7.95
N ILE A 262 -4.75 10.01 -7.37
CA ILE A 262 -3.67 10.71 -8.08
C ILE A 262 -2.61 9.71 -8.55
N ILE A 263 -2.20 8.77 -7.69
CA ILE A 263 -1.22 7.74 -8.05
C ILE A 263 -1.75 6.84 -9.16
N LYS A 264 -2.98 6.34 -9.04
CA LYS A 264 -3.58 5.40 -9.98
C LYS A 264 -3.81 6.04 -11.35
N MET A 265 -4.26 7.28 -11.38
CA MET A 265 -4.60 7.99 -12.62
C MET A 265 -3.42 8.75 -13.23
N ALA A 266 -2.24 8.77 -12.59
CA ALA A 266 -1.06 9.44 -13.12
C ALA A 266 -0.63 8.88 -14.49
N VAL A 267 -0.74 7.56 -14.68
CA VAL A 267 -0.42 6.90 -15.95
C VAL A 267 -1.40 7.32 -17.05
N ASP A 268 -2.71 7.26 -16.76
CA ASP A 268 -3.76 7.65 -17.72
C ASP A 268 -3.68 9.14 -18.06
N PHE A 269 -3.37 9.99 -17.07
CA PHE A 269 -3.14 11.42 -17.28
C PHE A 269 -1.93 11.67 -18.16
N GLY A 270 -0.82 10.97 -17.89
CA GLY A 270 0.39 11.11 -18.69
C GLY A 270 0.18 10.64 -20.15
N ALA A 271 -0.50 9.51 -20.34
CA ALA A 271 -0.85 9.01 -21.66
C ALA A 271 -1.76 9.98 -22.44
N ALA A 272 -2.72 10.62 -21.77
CA ALA A 272 -3.63 11.58 -22.40
C ALA A 272 -2.95 12.87 -22.89
N ILE A 273 -1.80 13.24 -22.30
CA ILE A 273 -0.95 14.34 -22.79
C ILE A 273 0.12 13.85 -23.79
N ASN A 274 -0.04 12.63 -24.32
CA ASN A 274 0.84 11.98 -25.31
C ASN A 274 2.28 11.75 -24.82
N LEU A 275 2.48 11.46 -23.53
CA LEU A 275 3.78 11.04 -23.02
C LEU A 275 4.16 9.66 -23.57
N PRO A 276 5.41 9.47 -24.02
CA PRO A 276 5.97 8.16 -24.30
C PRO A 276 5.87 7.21 -23.09
N PRO A 277 5.62 5.90 -23.28
CA PRO A 277 5.60 4.92 -22.19
C PRO A 277 6.88 4.91 -21.35
N SER A 278 8.04 5.19 -21.96
CA SER A 278 9.33 5.30 -21.26
C SER A 278 9.31 6.40 -20.19
N ASP A 279 8.64 7.51 -20.45
CA ASP A 279 8.57 8.66 -19.56
C ASP A 279 7.64 8.36 -18.37
N LEU A 280 6.58 7.58 -18.59
CA LEU A 280 5.69 7.10 -17.53
C LEU A 280 6.43 6.16 -16.57
N VAL A 281 7.20 5.21 -17.12
CA VAL A 281 8.05 4.29 -16.34
C VAL A 281 9.10 5.08 -15.56
N PHE A 282 9.76 6.05 -16.19
CA PHE A 282 10.74 6.91 -15.53
C PHE A 282 10.14 7.72 -14.39
N ALA A 283 8.96 8.32 -14.58
CA ALA A 283 8.26 9.07 -13.54
C ALA A 283 7.87 8.19 -12.34
N ILE A 284 7.43 6.95 -12.58
CA ILE A 284 7.14 5.96 -11.53
C ILE A 284 8.42 5.67 -10.74
N LEU A 285 9.54 5.46 -11.41
CA LEU A 285 10.83 5.22 -10.75
C LEU A 285 11.29 6.42 -9.93
N VAL A 286 11.21 7.63 -10.48
CA VAL A 286 11.50 8.89 -9.76
C VAL A 286 10.68 8.99 -8.48
N THR A 287 9.38 8.73 -8.57
CA THR A 287 8.47 8.76 -7.42
C THR A 287 8.94 7.80 -6.32
N ASN A 288 9.31 6.56 -6.68
CA ASN A 288 9.73 5.56 -5.68
C ASN A 288 11.14 5.86 -5.12
N TYR A 289 12.10 6.22 -5.96
CA TYR A 289 13.47 6.52 -5.50
C TYR A 289 13.53 7.77 -4.62
N LEU A 290 12.73 8.80 -4.92
CA LEU A 290 12.58 9.98 -4.03
C LEU A 290 11.73 9.68 -2.80
N GLY A 291 10.76 8.77 -2.93
CA GLY A 291 9.94 8.26 -1.83
C GLY A 291 10.77 7.68 -0.70
N PHE A 292 11.83 6.94 -0.99
CA PHE A 292 12.71 6.34 0.03
C PHE A 292 13.28 7.37 1.03
N PRO A 293 14.13 8.34 0.63
CA PRO A 293 14.72 9.29 1.57
C PRO A 293 13.66 10.24 2.17
N ALA A 294 12.62 10.61 1.40
CA ALA A 294 11.57 11.49 1.89
C ALA A 294 10.76 10.83 3.01
N THR A 295 10.40 9.56 2.86
CA THR A 295 9.66 8.82 3.90
C THR A 295 10.45 8.77 5.20
N LEU A 296 11.76 8.53 5.13
CA LEU A 296 12.62 8.56 6.32
C LEU A 296 12.61 9.95 6.98
N ALA A 297 12.75 11.01 6.19
CA ALA A 297 12.69 12.39 6.68
C ALA A 297 11.34 12.67 7.38
N PHE A 298 10.23 12.20 6.81
CA PHE A 298 8.90 12.27 7.43
C PHE A 298 8.80 11.48 8.73
N GLY A 299 9.44 10.32 8.84
CA GLY A 299 9.52 9.56 10.09
C GLY A 299 10.22 10.33 11.22
N PHE A 300 11.36 10.97 10.91
CA PHE A 300 12.07 11.81 11.87
C PHE A 300 11.27 13.09 12.20
N ALA A 301 10.64 13.71 11.21
CA ALA A 301 9.80 14.89 11.38
C ALA A 301 8.55 14.56 12.22
N GLY A 302 7.91 13.41 12.00
CA GLY A 302 6.76 12.93 12.76
C GLY A 302 7.08 12.77 14.24
N ARG A 303 8.27 12.21 14.55
CA ARG A 303 8.76 12.09 15.93
C ARG A 303 9.01 13.45 16.60
N ARG A 304 9.50 14.45 15.86
CA ARG A 304 9.88 15.76 16.41
C ARG A 304 8.72 16.75 16.48
N PHE A 305 7.89 16.81 15.44
CA PHE A 305 6.85 17.81 15.25
C PHE A 305 5.43 17.27 15.45
N GLY A 306 5.27 15.94 15.54
CA GLY A 306 4.00 15.23 15.62
C GLY A 306 3.53 14.74 14.24
N PRO A 307 2.91 13.54 14.15
CA PRO A 307 2.49 12.94 12.88
C PRO A 307 1.44 13.80 12.16
N ARG A 308 0.46 14.37 12.88
CA ARG A 308 -0.59 15.20 12.28
C ARG A 308 -0.06 16.41 11.50
N ARG A 309 0.95 17.12 12.03
CA ARG A 309 1.53 18.31 11.33
C ARG A 309 2.22 17.91 10.04
N CYS A 310 2.90 16.77 10.05
CA CYS A 310 3.58 16.27 8.87
C CYS A 310 2.58 15.76 7.82
N ILE A 311 1.49 15.11 8.24
CA ILE A 311 0.38 14.76 7.33
C ILE A 311 -0.17 16.01 6.65
N TYR A 312 -0.39 17.12 7.37
CA TYR A 312 -0.81 18.38 6.74
C TYR A 312 0.17 18.91 5.71
N ALA A 313 1.47 18.91 6.01
CA ALA A 313 2.49 19.35 5.06
C ALA A 313 2.43 18.52 3.78
N ALA A 314 2.30 17.19 3.91
CA ALA A 314 2.20 16.30 2.77
C ALA A 314 0.87 16.48 2.00
N LEU A 315 -0.27 16.67 2.68
CA LEU A 315 -1.54 16.98 2.02
C LEU A 315 -1.50 18.33 1.29
N ALA A 316 -0.82 19.33 1.82
CA ALA A 316 -0.62 20.60 1.13
C ALA A 316 0.20 20.43 -0.17
N VAL A 317 1.21 19.56 -0.15
CA VAL A 317 1.94 19.17 -1.37
C VAL A 317 1.00 18.49 -2.36
N TYR A 318 0.14 17.56 -1.91
CA TYR A 318 -0.85 16.93 -2.79
C TYR A 318 -1.83 17.93 -3.40
N CYS A 319 -2.36 18.88 -2.63
CA CYS A 319 -3.22 19.93 -3.16
C CYS A 319 -2.49 20.77 -4.22
N LEU A 320 -1.23 21.14 -3.97
CA LEU A 320 -0.41 21.88 -4.93
C LEU A 320 -0.16 21.06 -6.20
N VAL A 321 0.19 19.77 -6.07
CA VAL A 321 0.38 18.85 -7.21
C VAL A 321 -0.90 18.75 -8.03
N THR A 322 -2.06 18.55 -7.41
CA THR A 322 -3.35 18.46 -8.12
C THR A 322 -3.65 19.74 -8.89
N PHE A 323 -3.39 20.90 -8.30
CA PHE A 323 -3.55 22.18 -8.97
C PHE A 323 -2.59 22.33 -10.16
N LEU A 324 -1.30 22.07 -9.96
CA LEU A 324 -0.28 22.16 -11.02
C LEU A 324 -0.50 21.14 -12.15
N ALA A 325 -1.00 19.94 -11.82
CA ALA A 325 -1.34 18.92 -12.81
C ALA A 325 -2.41 19.41 -13.79
N SER A 326 -3.38 20.21 -13.35
CA SER A 326 -4.39 20.80 -14.24
C SER A 326 -3.79 21.75 -15.30
N MET A 327 -2.57 22.26 -15.07
CA MET A 327 -1.84 23.15 -15.98
C MET A 327 -0.71 22.42 -16.73
N ALA A 328 -0.51 21.12 -16.47
CA ALA A 328 0.57 20.36 -17.08
C ALA A 328 0.36 20.15 -18.59
N SER A 329 1.44 20.27 -19.34
CA SER A 329 1.46 20.30 -20.81
C SER A 329 2.77 19.84 -21.41
N GLN A 330 3.86 19.86 -20.64
CA GLN A 330 5.19 19.44 -21.05
C GLN A 330 5.67 18.24 -20.23
N VAL A 331 6.56 17.45 -20.81
CA VAL A 331 7.12 16.25 -20.16
C VAL A 331 7.76 16.55 -18.81
N TRP A 332 8.52 17.65 -18.72
CA TRP A 332 9.17 18.02 -17.46
C TRP A 332 8.17 18.43 -16.37
N HIS A 333 6.97 18.94 -16.71
CA HIS A 333 5.90 19.17 -15.73
C HIS A 333 5.54 17.85 -15.05
N PHE A 334 5.42 16.78 -15.82
CA PHE A 334 5.10 15.45 -15.31
C PHE A 334 6.19 14.91 -14.37
N TYR A 335 7.46 15.09 -14.72
CA TYR A 335 8.58 14.72 -13.84
C TYR A 335 8.63 15.53 -12.54
N LEU A 336 8.33 16.83 -12.60
CA LEU A 336 8.22 17.66 -11.41
C LEU A 336 7.08 17.17 -10.50
N LEU A 337 5.91 16.87 -11.05
CA LEU A 337 4.77 16.33 -10.29
C LEU A 337 5.11 14.98 -9.65
N ALA A 338 5.72 14.08 -10.41
CA ALA A 338 6.19 12.78 -9.90
C ALA A 338 7.19 12.95 -8.75
N ALA A 339 8.11 13.91 -8.85
CA ALA A 339 9.05 14.21 -7.78
C ALA A 339 8.34 14.75 -6.52
N MET A 340 7.41 15.68 -6.67
CA MET A 340 6.63 16.22 -5.55
C MET A 340 5.77 15.15 -4.87
N ILE A 341 5.13 14.27 -5.65
CA ILE A 341 4.40 13.11 -5.14
C ILE A 341 5.35 12.20 -4.37
N GLY A 342 6.49 11.83 -4.95
CA GLY A 342 7.50 11.00 -4.29
C GLY A 342 7.95 11.57 -2.95
N LEU A 343 8.16 12.89 -2.86
CA LEU A 343 8.54 13.56 -1.63
C LEU A 343 7.45 13.55 -0.55
N ALA A 344 6.17 13.41 -0.89
CA ALA A 344 5.05 13.49 0.06
C ALA A 344 4.38 12.13 0.37
N GLN A 345 4.35 11.21 -0.61
CA GLN A 345 3.53 10.01 -0.60
C GLN A 345 3.79 9.11 0.60
N GLY A 346 5.05 8.78 0.85
CA GLY A 346 5.41 7.92 1.98
C GLY A 346 5.21 8.58 3.34
N GLY A 347 5.26 9.92 3.41
CA GLY A 347 4.95 10.67 4.61
C GLY A 347 3.49 10.52 5.02
N VAL A 348 2.54 10.73 4.09
CA VAL A 348 1.10 10.55 4.38
C VAL A 348 0.82 9.11 4.82
N GLN A 349 1.30 8.13 4.06
CA GLN A 349 0.95 6.72 4.30
C GLN A 349 1.54 6.19 5.62
N SER A 350 2.83 6.44 5.87
CA SER A 350 3.52 5.95 7.07
C SER A 350 3.02 6.60 8.34
N LEU A 351 2.78 7.92 8.32
CA LEU A 351 2.33 8.65 9.50
C LEU A 351 0.84 8.47 9.78
N SER A 352 0.02 8.23 8.75
CA SER A 352 -1.39 7.84 8.95
C SER A 352 -1.48 6.49 9.65
N ARG A 353 -0.66 5.51 9.24
CA ARG A 353 -0.55 4.21 9.91
C ARG A 353 -0.11 4.35 11.36
N SER A 354 0.92 5.16 11.64
CA SER A 354 1.42 5.33 13.01
C SER A 354 0.44 6.10 13.89
N MET A 355 -0.23 7.14 13.37
CA MET A 355 -1.27 7.88 14.06
C MET A 355 -2.47 6.98 14.38
N PHE A 356 -2.89 6.14 13.44
CA PHE A 356 -3.94 5.14 13.68
C PHE A 356 -3.55 4.17 14.80
N ALA A 357 -2.31 3.66 14.79
CA ALA A 357 -1.83 2.74 15.82
C ALA A 357 -1.86 3.36 17.23
N ARG A 358 -1.69 4.68 17.36
CA ARG A 358 -1.80 5.41 18.64
C ARG A 358 -3.24 5.57 19.10
N LEU A 359 -4.19 5.68 18.17
CA LEU A 359 -5.61 5.88 18.46
C LEU A 359 -6.35 4.56 18.71
N ALA A 360 -5.82 3.44 18.21
CA ALA A 360 -6.44 2.14 18.35
C ALA A 360 -6.46 1.68 19.83
N PRO A 361 -7.62 1.21 20.36
CA PRO A 361 -7.72 0.72 21.72
C PRO A 361 -6.84 -0.51 21.97
N PRO A 362 -6.19 -0.62 23.15
CA PRO A 362 -5.37 -1.78 23.49
C PRO A 362 -6.16 -3.09 23.42
N GLY A 363 -5.57 -4.13 22.87
CA GLY A 363 -6.15 -5.48 22.84
C GLY A 363 -7.18 -5.75 21.74
N LYS A 364 -7.52 -4.75 20.91
CA LYS A 364 -8.35 -4.89 19.69
C LYS A 364 -7.65 -4.32 18.44
N SER A 365 -6.33 -4.21 18.51
CA SER A 365 -5.53 -3.51 17.50
C SER A 365 -5.69 -4.15 16.12
N THR A 366 -5.75 -5.48 16.02
CA THR A 366 -5.81 -6.15 14.71
C THR A 366 -7.15 -5.96 14.04
N GLU A 367 -8.25 -6.10 14.78
CA GLU A 367 -9.58 -5.81 14.26
C GLU A 367 -9.70 -4.36 13.79
N MET A 368 -9.15 -3.42 14.56
CA MET A 368 -9.09 -2.00 14.19
C MET A 368 -8.26 -1.77 12.91
N PHE A 369 -7.11 -2.42 12.78
CA PHE A 369 -6.32 -2.37 11.54
C PHE A 369 -7.03 -3.02 10.35
N GLY A 370 -7.89 -4.01 10.60
CA GLY A 370 -8.83 -4.55 9.62
C GLY A 370 -9.81 -3.48 9.12
N PHE A 371 -10.40 -2.69 10.02
CA PHE A 371 -11.23 -1.54 9.65
C PHE A 371 -10.42 -0.46 8.90
N TYR A 372 -9.25 -0.06 9.41
CA TYR A 372 -8.38 0.92 8.74
C TYR A 372 -8.04 0.52 7.30
N ASN A 373 -7.66 -0.74 7.09
CA ASN A 373 -7.38 -1.27 5.77
C ASN A 373 -8.65 -1.31 4.90
N MET A 374 -9.78 -1.77 5.45
CA MET A 374 -11.06 -1.76 4.74
C MET A 374 -11.46 -0.34 4.27
N PHE A 375 -11.39 0.65 5.17
CA PHE A 375 -11.66 2.05 4.85
C PHE A 375 -10.71 2.57 3.77
N GLY A 376 -9.40 2.31 3.88
CA GLY A 376 -8.44 2.72 2.86
C GLY A 376 -8.66 2.09 1.48
N ARG A 377 -9.31 0.92 1.41
CA ARG A 377 -9.62 0.23 0.15
C ARG A 377 -10.95 0.68 -0.45
N PHE A 378 -11.97 0.91 0.38
CA PHE A 378 -13.20 1.56 -0.06
C PHE A 378 -12.97 3.01 -0.49
N ALA A 379 -12.03 3.69 0.17
CA ALA A 379 -11.63 5.04 -0.15
C ALA A 379 -11.35 5.17 -1.64
N ALA A 380 -10.50 4.29 -2.20
CA ALA A 380 -10.05 4.28 -3.60
C ALA A 380 -11.14 4.10 -4.70
N ILE A 381 -12.42 4.19 -4.35
CA ILE A 381 -13.58 4.13 -5.26
C ILE A 381 -14.11 5.52 -5.57
N LEU A 382 -14.19 6.42 -4.57
CA LEU A 382 -14.85 7.72 -4.75
C LEU A 382 -14.06 8.64 -5.67
N GLY A 383 -12.74 8.68 -5.54
CA GLY A 383 -11.87 9.56 -6.29
C GLY A 383 -11.87 9.25 -7.78
N PRO A 384 -11.72 7.99 -8.24
CA PRO A 384 -11.83 7.66 -9.65
C PRO A 384 -13.22 7.95 -10.22
N ILE A 385 -14.29 7.72 -9.46
CA ILE A 385 -15.66 8.07 -9.88
C ILE A 385 -15.80 9.58 -10.04
N LEU A 386 -15.33 10.35 -9.06
CA LEU A 386 -15.39 11.81 -9.08
C LEU A 386 -14.60 12.36 -10.27
N THR A 387 -13.37 11.88 -10.46
CA THR A 387 -12.47 12.30 -11.54
C THR A 387 -13.03 11.91 -12.91
N GLY A 388 -13.52 10.68 -13.05
CA GLY A 388 -14.09 10.17 -14.30
C GLY A 388 -15.41 10.87 -14.68
N TYR A 389 -16.30 11.07 -13.71
CA TYR A 389 -17.58 11.77 -13.94
C TYR A 389 -17.36 13.23 -14.32
N THR A 390 -16.47 13.93 -13.60
CA THR A 390 -16.15 15.34 -13.91
C THR A 390 -15.44 15.46 -15.25
N ALA A 391 -14.52 14.56 -15.58
CA ALA A 391 -13.88 14.53 -16.89
C ALA A 391 -14.89 14.28 -18.03
N LEU A 392 -15.88 13.40 -17.82
CA LEU A 392 -16.92 13.10 -18.80
C LEU A 392 -17.87 14.29 -19.05
N VAL A 393 -18.34 14.93 -17.98
CA VAL A 393 -19.31 16.05 -18.08
C VAL A 393 -18.65 17.32 -18.60
N LEU A 394 -17.40 17.57 -18.22
CA LEU A 394 -16.68 18.80 -18.58
C LEU A 394 -15.77 18.63 -19.81
N ASP A 395 -15.78 17.44 -20.43
CA ASP A 395 -14.91 17.04 -21.54
C ASP A 395 -13.43 17.43 -21.31
N SER A 396 -12.96 17.22 -20.08
CA SER A 396 -11.63 17.68 -19.65
C SER A 396 -11.04 16.84 -18.54
N GLN A 397 -10.01 16.06 -18.88
CA GLN A 397 -9.25 15.26 -17.92
C GLN A 397 -8.52 16.11 -16.87
N ARG A 398 -8.15 17.36 -17.22
CA ARG A 398 -7.53 18.32 -16.30
C ARG A 398 -8.48 18.75 -15.20
N LEU A 399 -9.73 19.06 -15.55
CA LEU A 399 -10.77 19.39 -14.57
C LEU A 399 -11.18 18.16 -13.76
N GLY A 400 -11.11 16.98 -14.37
CA GLY A 400 -11.20 15.69 -13.70
C GLY A 400 -10.24 15.60 -12.50
N VAL A 401 -8.94 15.76 -12.77
CA VAL A 401 -7.91 15.72 -11.72
C VAL A 401 -8.13 16.81 -10.67
N LEU A 402 -8.54 18.01 -11.08
CA LEU A 402 -8.81 19.11 -10.15
C LEU A 402 -9.94 18.81 -9.16
N ALA A 403 -10.92 17.98 -9.54
CA ALA A 403 -12.01 17.56 -8.65
C ALA A 403 -11.51 16.82 -7.39
N ILE A 404 -10.35 16.17 -7.47
CA ILE A 404 -9.71 15.47 -6.34
C ILE A 404 -9.37 16.45 -5.19
N LEU A 405 -9.19 17.76 -5.48
CA LEU A 405 -9.00 18.77 -4.45
C LEU A 405 -10.13 18.78 -3.42
N VAL A 406 -11.37 18.49 -3.84
CA VAL A 406 -12.51 18.44 -2.92
C VAL A 406 -12.28 17.39 -1.83
N LEU A 407 -11.80 16.21 -2.20
CA LEU A 407 -11.51 15.11 -1.27
C LEU A 407 -10.31 15.43 -0.37
N LEU A 408 -9.24 15.96 -0.94
CA LEU A 408 -8.03 16.34 -0.20
C LEU A 408 -8.32 17.46 0.83
N ILE A 409 -9.04 18.50 0.42
CA ILE A 409 -9.42 19.62 1.29
C ILE A 409 -10.41 19.16 2.36
N ALA A 410 -11.41 18.35 2.01
CA ALA A 410 -12.36 17.83 2.99
C ALA A 410 -11.64 16.94 4.03
N GLY A 411 -10.73 16.06 3.60
CA GLY A 411 -9.89 15.27 4.50
C GLY A 411 -8.97 16.13 5.36
N PHE A 412 -8.36 17.17 4.79
CA PHE A 412 -7.53 18.15 5.51
C PHE A 412 -8.34 18.85 6.61
N VAL A 413 -9.52 19.38 6.28
CA VAL A 413 -10.40 20.09 7.22
C VAL A 413 -10.89 19.16 8.32
N LEU A 414 -11.31 17.94 8.01
CA LEU A 414 -11.76 16.99 9.03
C LEU A 414 -10.64 16.58 9.98
N LEU A 415 -9.41 16.42 9.48
CA LEU A 415 -8.25 16.09 10.31
C LEU A 415 -7.99 17.16 11.37
N THR A 416 -8.37 18.44 11.15
CA THR A 416 -8.24 19.52 12.15
C THR A 416 -9.04 19.27 13.42
N ARG A 417 -10.14 18.52 13.30
CA ARG A 417 -11.04 18.19 14.39
C ARG A 417 -10.53 16.98 15.20
N VAL A 418 -9.56 16.23 14.68
CA VAL A 418 -8.94 15.09 15.37
C VAL A 418 -7.98 15.61 16.43
N ARG A 419 -8.30 15.31 17.70
CA ARG A 419 -7.47 15.61 18.86
C ARG A 419 -6.59 14.40 19.16
N GLU A 420 -5.28 14.61 19.13
CA GLU A 420 -4.33 13.63 19.65
C GLU A 420 -4.42 13.66 21.19
N THR A 421 -4.79 12.54 21.81
CA THR A 421 -4.57 12.39 23.25
C THR A 421 -3.05 12.33 23.45
N PRO A 422 -2.43 13.19 24.29
CA PRO A 422 -0.99 13.16 24.48
C PRO A 422 -0.56 11.76 24.91
N ALA A 423 0.47 11.21 24.26
CA ALA A 423 1.09 9.98 24.71
C ALA A 423 1.49 10.17 26.17
N HIS A 424 0.91 9.39 27.09
CA HIS A 424 1.23 9.46 28.51
C HIS A 424 2.75 9.44 28.69
N GLY A 425 3.24 10.43 29.43
CA GLY A 425 4.66 10.77 29.60
C GLY A 425 5.51 9.58 30.01
#